data_AF-X0WK20-F1
#
_entry.id   AF-X0WK20-F1
#
_cell.length_a   1.000
_cell.length_b   1.000
_cell.length_c   1.000
_cell.angle_alpha   90.00
_cell.angle_beta   90.00
_cell.angle_gamma   90.00
#
_symmetry.space_group_name_H-M   'P 1'
#
loop_
_entity.id
_entity.type
_entity.pdbx_description
1 polymer ?
#
loop_
_entity_poly.entity_id
_entity_poly.type
_entity_poly.pdbx_seq_one_letter_code
_entity_poly.pdbx_strand_id
1 'polypeptide(L)' 'MAEKLTIVVHSGDMDKIYSALIIATGALSMGMEASLYFTFWGLPP' A
#
# COMPACT_ATOMS: atom_id res chain seq x y z
N MET A 1 -4.72 4.15 -20.34
CA MET A 1 -4.41 3.15 -19.29
C MET A 1 -4.61 3.84 -17.96
N ALA A 2 -5.14 3.16 -16.95
CA ALA A 2 -5.16 3.71 -15.60
C ALA A 2 -3.72 3.85 -15.09
N GLU A 3 -3.41 4.97 -14.43
CA GLU A 3 -2.12 5.16 -13.74
C GLU A 3 -1.93 4.10 -12.65
N LYS A 4 -0.69 3.72 -12.37
CA LYS A 4 -0.37 2.63 -11.44
C LYS A 4 0.42 3.11 -10.23
N LEU A 5 0.01 2.68 -9.05
CA LEU A 5 0.73 2.85 -7.78
C LEU A 5 1.17 1.48 -7.27
N THR A 6 2.46 1.33 -6.92
CA THR A 6 2.97 0.15 -6.21
C THR A 6 3.64 0.59 -4.92
N ILE A 7 3.26 -0.03 -3.80
CA ILE A 7 3.87 0.20 -2.48
C ILE A 7 4.49 -1.10 -1.98
N VAL A 8 5.77 -1.06 -1.63
CA VAL A 8 6.44 -2.14 -0.89
C VAL A 8 6.21 -1.91 0.60
N VAL A 9 5.39 -2.76 1.22
CA VAL A 9 5.07 -2.70 2.64
C VAL A 9 6.04 -3.60 3.39
N HIS A 10 7.19 -3.05 3.77
CA HIS A 10 8.26 -3.79 4.45
C HIS A 10 8.17 -3.74 5.98
N SER A 11 7.39 -2.79 6.54
CA SER A 11 7.33 -2.48 7.97
C SER A 11 6.06 -3.01 8.61
N GLY A 12 6.19 -3.57 9.80
CA GLY A 12 5.06 -4.01 10.64
C GLY A 12 4.51 -2.94 11.57
N ASP A 13 5.20 -1.80 11.71
CA ASP A 13 4.73 -0.69 12.55
C ASP A 13 3.38 -0.16 12.05
N MET A 14 2.44 -0.04 12.98
CA MET A 14 1.03 0.23 12.67
C MET A 14 0.82 1.56 11.93
N ASP A 15 1.55 2.61 12.29
CA ASP A 15 1.52 3.92 11.65
C ASP A 15 1.94 3.87 10.17
N LYS A 16 2.93 3.03 9.85
CA LYS A 16 3.40 2.83 8.47
C LYS A 16 2.44 1.96 7.66
N ILE A 17 1.85 0.93 8.27
CA ILE A 17 0.81 0.12 7.62
C ILE A 17 -0.39 1.00 7.26
N TYR A 18 -0.89 1.81 8.21
CA TYR A 18 -1.99 2.73 7.93
C TYR A 18 -1.64 3.74 6.85
N SER A 19 -0.42 4.30 6.87
CA SER A 19 0.04 5.21 5.82
C SER A 19 -0.02 4.56 4.43
N ALA A 20 0.47 3.32 4.29
CA ALA A 20 0.43 2.58 3.03
C ALA A 20 -1.01 2.33 2.55
N LEU A 21 -1.91 1.95 3.47
CA LEU A 21 -3.31 1.70 3.16
C LEU A 21 -4.06 2.97 2.76
N ILE A 22 -3.86 4.08 3.48
CA ILE A 22 -4.48 5.38 3.17
C ILE A 22 -4.09 5.84 1.77
N ILE A 23 -2.80 5.77 1.43
CA ILE A 23 -2.30 6.18 0.10
C ILE A 23 -2.89 5.28 -0.99
N ALA A 24 -2.92 3.96 -0.78
CA ALA A 24 -3.50 3.04 -1.75
C ALA A 24 -5.00 3.29 -1.97
N THR A 25 -5.77 3.54 -0.90
CA THR A 25 -7.19 3.91 -1.02
C THR A 25 -7.38 5.23 -1.74
N GLY A 26 -6.54 6.23 -1.47
CA GLY A 26 -6.54 7.50 -2.20
C GLY A 26 -6.23 7.32 -3.69
N ALA A 27 -5.30 6.43 -4.04
CA ALA A 27 -5.02 6.12 -5.44
C ALA A 27 -6.21 5.44 -6.13
N LEU A 28 -6.84 4.48 -5.46
CA LEU A 28 -8.06 3.82 -5.97
C LEU A 28 -9.20 4.82 -6.18
N SER A 29 -9.39 5.80 -5.27
CA SER A 29 -10.43 6.82 -5.42
C SER A 29 -10.19 7.79 -6.57
N MET A 30 -8.93 7.94 -7.01
CA MET A 30 -8.54 8.71 -8.19
C MET A 30 -8.58 7.90 -9.50
N GLY A 31 -9.07 6.66 -9.47
CA GLY A 31 -9.15 5.79 -10.65
C GLY A 31 -7.82 5.14 -11.07
N MET A 32 -6.84 5.11 -10.16
CA MET A 32 -5.58 4.40 -10.36
C MET A 32 -5.69 2.92 -10.01
N GLU A 33 -4.79 2.10 -10.53
CA GLU A 33 -4.58 0.71 -10.08
C GLU A 33 -3.53 0.71 -8.95
N ALA A 34 -3.89 0.21 -7.77
CA ALA A 34 -2.99 0.14 -6.62
C ALA A 34 -2.58 -1.31 -6.30
N SER A 35 -1.27 -1.54 -6.16
CA SER A 35 -0.69 -2.83 -5.74
C SER A 35 0.12 -2.64 -4.46
N LEU A 36 -0.16 -3.44 -3.43
CA LEU A 36 0.64 -3.50 -2.21
C LEU A 36 1.38 -4.83 -2.17
N TYR A 37 2.70 -4.77 -2.02
CA TYR A 37 3.55 -5.93 -1.86
C TYR A 37 4.05 -6.00 -0.43
N PHE A 38 3.48 -6.91 0.36
CA PHE A 38 3.87 -7.13 1.75
C PHE A 38 5.08 -8.07 1.81
N THR A 39 6.10 -7.67 2.59
CA THR A 39 7.34 -8.42 2.73
C THR A 39 8.01 -8.13 4.09
N PHE A 40 8.99 -8.96 4.48
CA PHE A 40 9.71 -8.88 5.75
C PHE A 40 8.74 -8.72 6.95
N TRP A 41 8.89 -7.63 7.70
CA TRP A 41 8.11 -7.33 8.91
C TRP A 41 6.70 -6.84 8.60
N GLY A 42 6.40 -6.51 7.34
CA GLY A 42 5.05 -6.12 6.90
C GLY A 42 4.12 -7.31 6.65
N LEU A 43 4.62 -8.55 6.64
CA LEU A 43 3.77 -9.73 6.56
C LEU A 43 2.96 -9.90 7.86
N PRO A 44 1.66 -10.19 7.80
CA PRO A 44 0.91 -10.59 8.98
C PRO A 44 1.50 -11.90 9.56
N PRO A 45 1.41 -12.11 10.88
CA PRO A 45 1.76 -13.39 11.50
C PRO A 45 0.85 -14.53 11.01
#